data_AF-A0A7C7Q3T0-F1
#
_entry.id   AF-A0A7C7Q3T0-F1
#
_cell.length_a   1.000
_cell.length_b   1.000
_cell.length_c   1.000
_cell.angle_alpha   90.00
_cell.angle_beta   90.00
_cell.angle_gamma   90.00
#
_symmetry.space_group_name_H-M   'P 1'
#
loop_
_entity.id
_entity.type
_entity.pdbx_description
1 polymer ?
#
loop_
_entity_poly.entity_id
_entity_poly.type
_entity_poly.pdbx_seq_one_letter_code
_entity_poly.pdbx_strand_id
1 'polypeptide(L)'
;MLFLEWLDPPITAGHWVPEMIKIAGGLPVLAEEGQPSKVIEWRSILDADPDCIILGPCGFHVVDTLRELESITPTEGWRGIKAVKEGQVYVVESSHYFSRPGPRVVHGMEMLSDILWGTSFFSDSINRETVALADPWVR
;
A
#
# COMPACT_ATOMS: atom_id res chain seq x y z
N MET A 1 6.54 -4.98 -3.95
CA MET A 1 5.58 -4.13 -3.23
C MET A 1 4.20 -4.35 -3.79
N LEU A 2 3.26 -4.80 -2.96
CA LEU A 2 1.84 -4.89 -3.27
C LEU A 2 1.15 -3.62 -2.77
N PHE A 3 0.28 -3.01 -3.57
CA PHE A 3 -0.55 -1.88 -3.14
C PHE A 3 -2.02 -2.25 -3.30
N LEU A 4 -2.77 -2.18 -2.20
CA LEU A 4 -4.22 -2.42 -2.18
C LEU A 4 -4.98 -1.11 -2.04
N GLU A 5 -5.86 -0.81 -3.00
CA GLU A 5 -6.78 0.34 -2.98
C GLU A 5 -8.16 0.01 -2.40
N TRP A 6 -8.37 -1.25 -2.01
CA TRP A 6 -9.49 -1.72 -1.21
C TRP A 6 -9.09 -3.03 -0.51
N LEU A 7 -9.69 -3.30 0.65
CA LEU A 7 -9.24 -4.36 1.55
C LEU A 7 -9.99 -5.69 1.38
N ASP A 8 -11.32 -5.65 1.33
CA ASP A 8 -12.15 -6.86 1.20
C ASP A 8 -13.37 -6.65 0.27
N PRO A 9 -13.45 -7.37 -0.87
CA PRO A 9 -12.39 -8.21 -1.43
C PRO A 9 -11.15 -7.36 -1.82
N PRO A 10 -9.93 -7.92 -1.80
CA PRO A 10 -8.73 -7.12 -2.04
C PRO A 10 -8.67 -6.62 -3.49
N ILE A 11 -8.39 -5.32 -3.66
CA ILE A 11 -8.25 -4.67 -4.97
C ILE A 11 -6.87 -4.07 -5.11
N THR A 12 -6.13 -4.44 -6.14
CA THR A 12 -4.80 -3.86 -6.44
C THR A 12 -4.92 -2.47 -7.03
N ALA A 13 -4.02 -1.56 -6.65
CA ALA A 13 -3.95 -0.25 -7.28
C ALA A 13 -3.37 -0.34 -8.71
N GLY A 14 -4.16 0.11 -9.69
CA GLY A 14 -3.76 0.17 -11.09
C GLY A 14 -3.33 1.56 -11.56
N HIS A 15 -3.50 1.82 -12.85
CA HIS A 15 -3.20 3.07 -13.54
C HIS A 15 -1.72 3.46 -13.40
N TRP A 16 -1.45 4.61 -12.77
CA TRP A 16 -0.10 5.14 -12.58
C TRP A 16 0.57 4.64 -11.29
N VAL A 17 -0.16 3.98 -10.38
CA VAL A 17 0.43 3.52 -9.10
C VAL A 17 1.55 2.49 -9.32
N PRO A 18 1.43 1.51 -10.23
CA PRO A 18 2.55 0.61 -10.53
C PRO A 18 3.77 1.34 -11.12
N GLU A 19 3.56 2.40 -11.91
CA GLU A 19 4.63 3.24 -12.43
C GLU A 19 5.33 4.00 -11.31
N MET A 20 4.56 4.61 -10.40
CA MET A 20 5.09 5.29 -9.21
C MET A 20 5.95 4.35 -8.36
N ILE A 21 5.50 3.10 -8.15
CA ILE A 21 6.28 2.09 -7.42
C ILE A 21 7.61 1.82 -8.11
N LYS A 22 7.63 1.67 -9.45
CA LYS A 22 8.87 1.48 -10.22
C LYS A 22 9.80 2.68 -10.11
N ILE A 23 9.28 3.89 -10.23
CA ILE A 23 10.06 5.13 -10.12
C ILE A 23 10.67 5.27 -8.72
N ALA A 24 9.93 4.90 -7.69
CA ALA A 24 10.42 4.82 -6.31
C ALA A 24 11.43 3.67 -6.07
N GLY A 25 11.79 2.90 -7.10
CA GLY A 25 12.75 1.80 -7.04
C GLY A 25 12.17 0.44 -6.66
N GLY A 26 10.86 0.36 -6.39
CA GLY A 26 10.18 -0.89 -6.06
C GLY A 26 9.78 -1.71 -7.27
N LEU A 27 9.43 -2.98 -7.04
CA LEU A 27 8.78 -3.84 -8.03
C LEU A 27 7.28 -3.94 -7.71
N PRO A 28 6.35 -3.46 -8.56
CA PRO A 28 4.92 -3.68 -8.34
C PRO A 28 4.58 -5.15 -8.46
N VAL A 29 3.80 -5.65 -7.51
CA VAL A 29 3.37 -7.05 -7.42
C VAL A 29 1.86 -7.11 -7.67
N LEU A 30 1.43 -8.06 -8.53
CA LEU A 30 0.03 -8.27 -8.94
C LEU A 30 -0.64 -7.07 -9.64
N ALA A 31 0.13 -6.07 -10.03
CA ALA A 31 -0.35 -4.90 -10.76
C ALA A 31 0.61 -4.54 -11.89
N GLU A 32 0.06 -4.00 -12.98
CA GLU A 32 0.79 -3.63 -14.18
C GLU A 32 0.54 -2.16 -14.50
N GLU A 33 1.59 -1.49 -14.97
CA GLU A 33 1.56 -0.09 -15.36
C GLU A 33 0.53 0.17 -16.48
N GLY A 34 -0.27 1.22 -16.29
CA GLY A 34 -1.33 1.61 -17.23
C GLY A 34 -2.56 0.68 -17.22
N GLN A 35 -2.55 -0.43 -16.47
CA GLN A 35 -3.70 -1.34 -16.38
C GLN A 35 -4.67 -0.89 -15.29
N PRO A 36 -6.00 -1.08 -15.46
CA PRO A 36 -6.97 -0.78 -14.42
C PRO A 36 -6.71 -1.57 -13.14
N SER A 37 -7.22 -1.04 -12.02
CA SER A 37 -7.29 -1.75 -10.75
C SER A 37 -8.10 -3.05 -10.87
N LYS A 38 -7.72 -4.09 -10.13
CA LYS A 38 -8.30 -5.43 -10.26
C LYS A 38 -8.64 -5.99 -8.89
N VAL A 39 -9.82 -6.59 -8.77
CA VAL A 39 -10.13 -7.48 -7.65
C VAL A 39 -9.27 -8.73 -7.81
N ILE A 40 -8.56 -9.10 -6.76
CA ILE A 40 -7.71 -10.30 -6.71
C ILE A 40 -8.20 -11.25 -5.61
N GLU A 41 -7.72 -12.48 -5.65
CA GLU A 41 -7.97 -13.43 -4.56
C GLU A 41 -6.90 -13.27 -3.48
N TRP A 42 -7.28 -13.46 -2.22
CA TRP A 42 -6.34 -13.54 -1.09
C TRP A 42 -5.21 -14.54 -1.34
N ARG A 43 -5.53 -15.67 -1.99
CA ARG A 43 -4.53 -16.68 -2.37
C ARG A 43 -3.47 -16.15 -3.31
N SER A 44 -3.82 -15.25 -4.24
CA SER A 44 -2.83 -14.62 -5.13
C SER A 44 -1.81 -13.78 -4.35
N ILE A 45 -2.23 -13.16 -3.24
CA ILE A 45 -1.33 -12.40 -2.35
C ILE A 45 -0.39 -13.35 -1.60
N LEU A 46 -0.90 -14.48 -1.12
CA LEU A 46 -0.09 -15.51 -0.46
C LEU A 46 0.96 -16.08 -1.42
N ASP A 47 0.55 -16.46 -2.63
CA ASP A 47 1.43 -17.06 -3.64
C ASP A 47 2.49 -16.06 -4.14
N ALA A 48 2.19 -14.77 -4.16
CA ALA A 48 3.11 -13.72 -4.58
C ALA A 48 4.13 -13.33 -3.49
N ASP A 49 3.88 -13.66 -2.22
CA ASP A 49 4.73 -13.41 -1.05
C ASP A 49 5.47 -12.04 -1.06
N PRO A 50 4.73 -10.92 -1.07
CA PRO A 50 5.35 -9.60 -1.22
C PRO A 50 6.27 -9.25 -0.04
N ASP A 51 7.37 -8.55 -0.34
CA ASP A 51 8.29 -8.01 0.67
C ASP A 51 7.72 -6.79 1.42
N CYS A 52 6.77 -6.08 0.82
CA CYS A 52 6.13 -4.89 1.39
C CYS A 52 4.69 -4.76 0.87
N ILE A 53 3.76 -4.39 1.76
CA ILE A 53 2.34 -4.19 1.45
C ILE A 53 1.94 -2.77 1.86
N ILE A 54 1.28 -2.07 0.93
CA ILE A 54 0.61 -0.79 1.17
C ILE A 54 -0.90 -0.99 1.16
N LEU A 55 -1.57 -0.46 2.18
CA LEU A 55 -3.01 -0.43 2.34
C LEU A 55 -3.46 1.04 2.19
N GLY A 56 -4.01 1.37 1.03
CA GLY A 56 -4.45 2.72 0.70
C GLY A 56 -5.86 2.74 0.13
N PRO A 57 -6.89 2.40 0.93
CA PRO A 57 -8.25 2.43 0.45
C PRO A 57 -8.68 3.84 0.01
N CYS A 58 -9.28 3.94 -1.17
CA CYS A 58 -9.78 5.22 -1.67
C CYS A 58 -10.88 5.76 -0.73
N GLY A 59 -10.80 7.05 -0.40
CA GLY A 59 -11.77 7.74 0.46
C GLY A 59 -11.54 7.61 1.97
N PHE A 60 -10.51 6.88 2.41
CA PHE A 60 -10.22 6.65 3.82
C PHE A 60 -9.03 7.49 4.28
N HIS A 61 -9.08 7.99 5.50
CA HIS A 61 -7.87 8.42 6.21
C HIS A 61 -7.19 7.21 6.85
N VAL A 62 -5.96 7.40 7.33
CA VAL A 62 -5.18 6.34 8.00
C VAL A 62 -5.98 5.74 9.17
N VAL A 63 -6.59 6.58 10.00
CA VAL A 63 -7.39 6.13 11.15
C VAL A 63 -8.59 5.28 10.73
N ASP A 64 -9.26 5.64 9.65
CA ASP A 64 -10.41 4.88 9.14
C ASP A 64 -9.98 3.51 8.64
N THR A 65 -8.84 3.46 7.94
CA THR A 65 -8.26 2.21 7.48
C THR A 65 -7.89 1.32 8.66
N LEU A 66 -7.18 1.84 9.67
CA LEU A 66 -6.82 1.05 10.85
C LEU A 66 -8.02 0.47 11.59
N ARG A 67 -9.14 1.22 11.69
CA ARG A 67 -10.38 0.71 12.26
C ARG A 67 -11.00 -0.39 11.41
N GLU A 68 -10.99 -0.23 10.10
CA GLU A 68 -11.49 -1.26 9.18
C GLU A 68 -10.64 -2.54 9.26
N LEU A 69 -9.33 -2.41 9.45
CA LEU A 69 -8.47 -3.58 9.66
C LEU A 69 -8.85 -4.39 10.90
N GLU A 70 -9.42 -3.78 11.95
CA GLU A 70 -9.90 -4.50 13.13
C GLU A 70 -11.13 -5.37 12.85
N SER A 71 -11.94 -5.02 11.84
CA SER A 71 -13.15 -5.76 11.47
C SER A 71 -12.88 -6.90 10.48
N ILE A 72 -11.80 -6.80 9.71
CA ILE A 72 -11.43 -7.79 8.71
C ILE A 72 -10.55 -8.87 9.34
N THR A 73 -10.98 -10.13 9.17
CA THR A 73 -10.17 -11.28 9.57
C THR A 73 -9.26 -11.69 8.41
N PRO A 74 -7.92 -11.70 8.58
CA PRO A 74 -7.02 -12.11 7.51
C PRO A 74 -7.25 -13.58 7.13
N THR A 75 -7.12 -13.89 5.84
CA THR A 75 -7.21 -15.27 5.34
C THR A 75 -6.12 -16.14 5.97
N GLU A 76 -6.38 -17.45 6.09
CA GLU A 76 -5.37 -18.43 6.51
C GLU A 76 -4.06 -18.26 5.71
N GLY A 77 -2.92 -18.28 6.39
CA GLY A 77 -1.61 -18.06 5.77
C GLY A 77 -1.16 -16.60 5.71
N TRP A 78 -2.03 -15.62 5.99
CA TRP A 78 -1.66 -14.19 5.97
C TRP A 78 -0.41 -13.88 6.81
N ARG A 79 -0.37 -14.38 8.06
CA ARG A 79 0.78 -14.22 8.98
C ARG A 79 2.08 -14.88 8.47
N GLY A 80 1.99 -15.70 7.43
CA GLY A 80 3.13 -16.34 6.77
C GLY A 80 3.81 -15.48 5.73
N ILE A 81 3.12 -14.46 5.18
CA ILE A 81 3.67 -13.56 4.17
C ILE A 81 4.88 -12.82 4.74
N LYS A 82 5.94 -12.71 3.95
CA LYS A 82 7.19 -12.05 4.32
C LYS A 82 6.97 -10.62 4.85
N ALA A 83 6.23 -9.79 4.12
CA ALA A 83 5.90 -8.44 4.57
C ALA A 83 5.25 -8.40 5.96
N VAL A 84 4.34 -9.34 6.25
CA VAL A 84 3.63 -9.39 7.54
C VAL A 84 4.60 -9.79 8.66
N LYS A 85 5.41 -10.81 8.43
CA LYS A 85 6.42 -11.29 9.40
C LYS A 85 7.48 -10.25 9.73
N GLU A 86 7.85 -9.43 8.75
CA GLU A 86 8.88 -8.40 8.87
C GLU A 86 8.31 -7.03 9.26
N GLY A 87 7.00 -6.92 9.51
CA GLY A 87 6.33 -5.67 9.88
C GLY A 87 6.35 -4.61 8.78
N GLN A 88 6.42 -5.03 7.51
CA GLN A 88 6.46 -4.20 6.30
C GLN A 88 5.06 -4.03 5.70
N VAL A 89 4.05 -3.79 6.55
CA VAL A 89 2.67 -3.50 6.13
C VAL A 89 2.30 -2.10 6.61
N TYR A 90 2.02 -1.23 5.64
CA TYR A 90 1.79 0.19 5.88
C TYR A 90 0.39 0.59 5.44
N VAL A 91 -0.21 1.52 6.17
CA VAL A 91 -1.43 2.22 5.79
C VAL A 91 -1.04 3.60 5.25
N VAL A 92 -1.62 4.01 4.13
CA VAL A 92 -1.39 5.34 3.55
C VAL A 92 -2.70 6.04 3.19
N GLU A 93 -2.73 7.36 3.26
CA GLU A 93 -3.87 8.15 2.78
C GLU A 93 -3.88 8.23 1.24
N SER A 94 -4.61 7.32 0.59
CA SER A 94 -4.55 7.15 -0.87
C SER A 94 -5.15 8.31 -1.67
N SER A 95 -6.27 8.85 -1.20
CA SER A 95 -7.08 9.85 -1.91
C SER A 95 -6.32 11.10 -2.35
N HIS A 96 -5.33 11.52 -1.56
CA HIS A 96 -4.60 12.77 -1.75
C HIS A 96 -3.34 12.63 -2.61
N TYR A 97 -2.75 11.44 -2.62
CA TYR A 97 -1.41 11.17 -3.16
C TYR A 97 -1.39 10.18 -4.31
N PHE A 98 -2.35 9.25 -4.37
CA PHE A 98 -2.35 8.12 -5.30
C PHE A 98 -3.58 8.07 -6.21
N SER A 99 -4.72 8.65 -5.81
CA SER A 99 -5.99 8.52 -6.56
C SER A 99 -6.32 9.71 -7.47
N ARG A 100 -5.53 10.79 -7.47
CA ARG A 100 -5.80 12.00 -8.26
C ARG A 100 -4.63 12.41 -9.15
N PRO A 101 -4.85 12.67 -10.45
CA PRO A 101 -3.81 13.15 -11.36
C PRO A 101 -3.54 14.64 -11.09
N GLY A 102 -2.61 14.92 -10.18
CA GLY A 102 -2.22 16.28 -9.81
C GLY A 102 -0.80 16.34 -9.25
N PRO A 103 -0.27 17.52 -8.93
CA PRO A 103 1.14 17.70 -8.57
C PRO A 103 1.57 16.87 -7.33
N ARG A 104 0.62 16.51 -6.46
CA ARG A 104 0.87 15.69 -5.27
C ARG A 104 1.22 14.23 -5.55
N VAL A 105 1.12 13.76 -6.80
CA VAL A 105 1.66 12.43 -7.16
C VAL A 105 3.16 12.33 -6.88
N VAL A 106 3.89 13.46 -6.99
CA VAL A 106 5.31 13.51 -6.61
C VAL A 106 5.50 13.17 -5.13
N HIS A 107 4.68 13.75 -4.25
CA HIS A 107 4.73 13.42 -2.82
C HIS A 107 4.31 11.96 -2.54
N GLY A 108 3.41 11.40 -3.35
CA GLY A 108 3.10 9.97 -3.29
C GLY A 108 4.32 9.09 -3.62
N MET A 109 5.13 9.46 -4.63
CA MET A 109 6.36 8.75 -4.94
C MET A 109 7.44 8.91 -3.85
N GLU A 110 7.56 10.10 -3.27
CA GLU A 110 8.45 10.35 -2.13
C GLU A 110 8.07 9.45 -0.96
N MET A 111 6.77 9.36 -0.63
CA MET A 111 6.24 8.47 0.40
C MET A 111 6.58 7.00 0.13
N LEU A 112 6.43 6.53 -1.12
CA LEU A 112 6.81 5.16 -1.49
C LEU A 112 8.32 4.91 -1.33
N SER A 113 9.15 5.88 -1.71
CA SER A 113 10.62 5.81 -1.56
C SER A 113 11.03 5.75 -0.09
N ASP A 114 10.40 6.56 0.76
CA ASP A 114 10.63 6.56 2.21
C ASP A 114 10.29 5.20 2.81
N ILE A 115 9.15 4.61 2.42
CA ILE A 115 8.72 3.29 2.90
C ILE A 115 9.68 2.20 2.43
N LEU A 116 10.10 2.20 1.16
CA LEU A 116 10.94 1.15 0.59
C LEU A 116 12.37 1.18 1.11
N TRP A 117 12.93 2.37 1.28
CA TRP A 117 14.38 2.53 1.46
C TRP A 117 14.77 3.22 2.77
N GLY A 118 13.78 3.63 3.58
CA GLY A 118 14.03 4.38 4.81
C GLY A 118 14.80 5.68 4.59
N THR A 119 14.81 6.19 3.35
CA THR A 119 15.65 7.31 2.97
C THR A 119 14.79 8.55 2.86
N SER A 120 14.79 9.37 3.92
CA SER A 120 14.16 10.69 3.92
C SER A 120 14.94 11.62 2.98
N PHE A 121 14.73 11.46 1.67
CA PHE A 121 15.44 12.25 0.67
C PHE A 121 14.79 13.61 0.43
N PHE A 122 13.50 13.82 0.79
CA PHE A 122 12.81 15.11 0.61
C PHE A 122 11.75 15.42 1.69
N SER A 123 12.04 16.48 2.47
CA SER A 123 11.15 17.47 3.15
C SER A 123 10.13 17.04 4.23
N ASP A 124 10.00 17.92 5.24
CA ASP A 124 8.93 18.02 6.26
C ASP A 124 7.48 18.13 5.70
N SER A 125 7.27 17.82 4.42
CA SER A 125 6.02 18.00 3.66
C SER A 125 5.08 16.79 3.69
N ILE A 126 5.58 15.59 4.00
CA ILE A 126 4.71 14.44 4.26
C ILE A 126 4.26 14.52 5.71
N ASN A 127 2.97 14.84 5.91
CA ASN A 127 2.38 14.79 7.25
C ASN A 127 2.50 13.34 7.76
N ARG A 128 3.17 13.15 8.89
CA ARG A 128 3.35 11.83 9.52
C ARG A 128 2.03 11.11 9.82
N GLU A 129 0.92 11.83 9.90
CA GLU A 129 -0.42 11.27 10.07
C GLU A 129 -0.97 10.58 8.81
N THR A 130 -0.31 10.76 7.65
CA THR A 130 -0.74 10.18 6.36
C THR A 130 -0.14 8.82 6.06
N VAL A 131 0.71 8.30 6.96
CA VAL A 131 1.28 6.95 6.91
C VAL A 131 1.32 6.35 8.32
N ALA A 132 0.97 5.07 8.47
CA ALA A 132 1.13 4.33 9.72
C ALA A 132 1.48 2.86 9.46
N LEU A 133 1.95 2.15 10.49
CA LEU A 133 2.02 0.69 10.45
C LEU A 133 0.63 0.09 10.60
N ALA A 134 0.36 -0.99 9.88
CA ALA A 134 -0.89 -1.75 9.98
C ALA A 134 -0.88 -2.70 11.20
N ASP A 135 -0.66 -2.17 12.39
CA ASP A 135 -0.46 -2.93 13.63
C ASP A 135 -1.45 -4.08 13.87
N PRO A 136 -2.79 -3.91 13.68
CA PRO A 136 -3.75 -5.00 13.85
C PRO A 136 -3.54 -6.20 12.92
N TRP A 137 -2.96 -5.98 11.73
CA TRP A 137 -2.73 -7.00 10.71
C TRP A 137 -1.30 -7.56 10.71
N VAL A 138 -0.39 -6.90 11.43
CA VAL A 138 0.99 -7.35 11.64
C VAL A 138 1.10 -8.24 12.88
N ARG A 139 0.18 -8.12 13.86
CA ARG A 139 0.23 -8.84 15.15
C ARG A 139 -0.57 -10.16 15.21
#